data_AF-A0A970CL46-F1
#
_entry.id   AF-A0A970CL46-F1
#
_cell.length_a   1.000
_cell.length_b   1.000
_cell.length_c   1.000
_cell.angle_alpha   90.00
_cell.angle_beta   90.00
_cell.angle_gamma   90.00
#
_symmetry.space_group_name_H-M   'P 1'
#
loop_
_entity.id
_entity.type
_entity.pdbx_description
1 polymer ?
#
loop_
_entity_poly.entity_id
_entity_poly.type
_entity_poly.pdbx_seq_one_letter_code
_entity_poly.pdbx_strand_id
1 'polypeptide(L)'
;MMKIVVACDRNWGIGFEGDLLVHIRGDLKRFQAITTNNIVVYGRKSLATFPAAQPLKNRLNLILTTDKDFSAPPALIVHNLPELLALLQELKLQFAEKTIYIIGGASVYEQLLPYCDEILLTEIDTEFTADSYFPDLTGSENWHRSNIGPWQEEKGLRYRYINYEHIRKLTIRRLVLSDVSQLAKLGLIGLPTTAKQLRSLFRIWNQADGGSLLYSILDRGDVIGLVRAVQPVLNSDLVCLSWQTPHSLTQSDCESIIDQVLNINPEFYRLEVISEQELVNSEKVSAILGTRCGQHFPAHCKTLFRPDRTGLATAFIPFRSFGYLVLKALATEDKVVGISFWRTDEILTDSDLLSAAEHLGLADNNGRPIILNADQTIYAGELNRDYLIQAGNDLLNYLSGNVASPSIQYELLHSTKFQRRVWQEIMAIPYGSTATYEQIAARVVPATENHQNYARAVGNACAANPLPLIIPCHRVIGKDSNLVGFSGGVDIKDYLLNLEMENAQKLLRPINE
;
A
#
# COMPACT_ATOMS: atom_id res chain seq x y z
N MET A 1 1.99 -11.89 -21.46
CA MET A 1 1.94 -13.31 -21.09
C MET A 1 2.76 -14.14 -22.07
N MET A 2 3.33 -15.25 -21.62
CA MET A 2 4.01 -16.26 -22.46
C MET A 2 3.23 -17.56 -22.42
N LYS A 3 2.96 -18.14 -23.59
CA LYS A 3 2.16 -19.35 -23.73
C LYS A 3 2.95 -20.44 -24.43
N ILE A 4 2.82 -21.68 -24.01
CA ILE A 4 3.33 -22.83 -24.73
C ILE A 4 2.25 -23.31 -25.70
N VAL A 5 2.63 -23.74 -26.91
CA VAL A 5 1.75 -24.49 -27.81
C VAL A 5 2.44 -25.79 -28.16
N VAL A 6 1.84 -26.91 -27.77
CA VAL A 6 2.48 -28.23 -27.91
C VAL A 6 1.43 -29.30 -28.20
N ALA A 7 1.80 -30.29 -29.00
CA ALA A 7 1.01 -31.50 -29.20
C ALA A 7 1.78 -32.68 -28.60
N CYS A 8 1.13 -33.44 -27.73
CA CYS A 8 1.74 -34.57 -27.03
C CYS A 8 0.90 -35.83 -27.19
N ASP A 9 1.59 -36.96 -27.25
CA ASP A 9 0.97 -38.28 -27.11
C ASP A 9 0.69 -38.62 -25.63
N ARG A 10 0.18 -39.83 -25.34
CA ARG A 10 -0.13 -40.25 -23.96
C ARG A 10 1.09 -40.30 -23.02
N ASN A 11 2.30 -40.43 -23.58
CA ASN A 11 3.56 -40.52 -22.85
C ASN A 11 4.36 -39.20 -22.88
N TRP A 12 3.69 -38.07 -23.17
CA TRP A 12 4.31 -36.76 -23.31
C TRP A 12 5.35 -36.65 -24.43
N GLY A 13 5.36 -37.60 -25.37
CA GLY A 13 6.19 -37.55 -26.56
C GLY A 13 5.75 -36.41 -27.48
N ILE A 14 6.71 -35.70 -28.05
CA ILE A 14 6.48 -34.56 -28.98
C ILE A 14 7.15 -34.72 -30.34
N GLY A 15 8.13 -35.60 -30.46
CA GLY A 15 8.85 -35.82 -31.72
C GLY A 15 9.71 -37.08 -31.71
N PHE A 16 10.10 -37.48 -32.91
CA PHE A 16 10.97 -38.63 -33.16
C PHE A 16 11.86 -38.35 -34.37
N GLU A 17 13.17 -38.60 -34.24
CA GLU A 17 14.19 -38.42 -35.28
C GLU A 17 14.20 -37.03 -35.95
N GLY A 18 13.78 -36.00 -35.20
CA GLY A 18 13.72 -34.63 -35.69
C GLY A 18 12.43 -34.28 -36.46
N ASP A 19 11.42 -35.15 -36.46
CA ASP A 19 10.09 -34.87 -37.02
C ASP A 19 8.99 -34.86 -35.96
N LEU A 20 7.82 -34.35 -36.32
CA LEU A 20 6.61 -34.45 -35.50
C LEU A 20 6.14 -35.91 -35.42
N LEU A 21 5.61 -36.35 -34.27
CA LEU A 21 5.07 -37.71 -34.14
C LEU A 21 3.97 -38.01 -35.15
N VAL A 22 3.12 -37.02 -35.42
CA VAL A 22 1.99 -37.17 -36.32
C VAL A 22 1.49 -35.83 -36.87
N HIS A 23 0.93 -35.84 -38.07
CA HIS A 23 0.32 -34.66 -38.70
C HIS A 23 -1.21 -34.66 -38.56
N ILE A 24 -1.72 -33.82 -37.67
CA ILE A 24 -3.15 -33.56 -37.48
C ILE A 24 -3.49 -32.20 -38.12
N ARG A 25 -4.33 -32.18 -39.17
CA ARG A 25 -4.66 -30.92 -39.87
C ARG A 25 -5.43 -29.95 -38.96
N GLY A 26 -6.30 -30.48 -38.10
CA GLY A 26 -7.01 -29.68 -37.09
C GLY A 26 -6.06 -28.92 -36.17
N ASP A 27 -5.04 -29.60 -35.64
CA ASP A 27 -4.02 -29.01 -34.77
C ASP A 27 -3.18 -27.96 -35.50
N LEU A 28 -2.68 -28.26 -36.71
CA LEU A 28 -1.88 -27.31 -37.49
C LEU A 28 -2.67 -26.03 -37.83
N LYS A 29 -3.96 -26.15 -38.13
CA LYS A 29 -4.86 -25.00 -38.34
C LYS A 29 -5.01 -24.17 -37.07
N ARG A 30 -5.21 -24.83 -35.92
CA ARG A 30 -5.29 -24.17 -34.60
C ARG A 30 -3.98 -23.45 -34.29
N PHE A 31 -2.84 -24.12 -34.43
CA PHE A 31 -1.50 -23.56 -34.24
C PHE A 31 -1.29 -22.31 -35.10
N GLN A 32 -1.61 -22.39 -36.40
CA GLN A 32 -1.49 -21.25 -37.30
C GLN A 32 -2.40 -20.10 -36.86
N ALA A 33 -3.67 -20.37 -36.55
CA ALA A 33 -4.63 -19.34 -36.17
C ALA A 33 -4.20 -18.59 -34.90
N ILE A 34 -3.66 -19.30 -33.90
CA ILE A 34 -3.27 -18.73 -32.61
C ILE A 34 -1.95 -17.96 -32.71
N THR A 35 -0.97 -18.48 -33.45
CA THR A 35 0.40 -17.92 -33.49
C THR A 35 0.58 -16.83 -34.54
N THR A 36 -0.30 -16.70 -35.54
CA THR A 36 -0.16 -15.67 -36.58
C THR A 36 -0.22 -14.26 -35.97
N ASN A 37 0.57 -13.33 -36.51
CA ASN A 37 0.75 -11.94 -36.07
C ASN A 37 1.38 -11.75 -34.67
N ASN A 38 1.82 -12.84 -34.05
CA ASN A 38 2.42 -12.89 -32.72
C ASN A 38 3.92 -13.22 -32.77
N ILE A 39 4.54 -13.26 -31.59
CA ILE A 39 5.96 -13.62 -31.41
C ILE A 39 6.03 -15.13 -31.17
N VAL A 40 6.94 -15.82 -31.86
CA VAL A 40 7.17 -17.26 -31.66
C VAL A 40 8.63 -17.52 -31.28
N VAL A 41 8.85 -18.37 -30.29
CA VAL A 41 10.17 -18.72 -29.76
C VAL A 41 10.36 -20.21 -29.93
N TYR A 42 11.48 -20.60 -30.55
CA TYR A 42 11.81 -22.01 -30.72
C TYR A 42 13.30 -22.31 -30.83
N GLY A 43 13.66 -23.58 -30.72
CA GLY A 43 15.03 -24.03 -30.84
C GLY A 43 15.47 -24.21 -32.29
N ARG A 44 16.78 -24.10 -32.56
CA ARG A 44 17.36 -24.33 -33.91
C ARG A 44 16.85 -25.60 -34.59
N LYS A 45 16.82 -26.73 -33.86
CA LYS A 45 16.40 -28.03 -34.41
C LYS A 45 14.94 -28.01 -34.88
N SER A 46 14.07 -27.25 -34.22
CA SER A 46 12.66 -27.13 -34.60
C SER A 46 12.46 -26.39 -35.92
N LEU A 47 13.42 -25.54 -36.34
CA LEU A 47 13.34 -24.90 -37.66
C LEU A 47 13.33 -25.93 -38.80
N ALA A 48 14.07 -27.04 -38.64
CA ALA A 48 14.19 -28.07 -39.67
C ALA A 48 12.85 -28.77 -39.95
N THR A 49 11.91 -28.74 -38.99
CA THR A 49 10.59 -29.38 -39.11
C THR A 49 9.56 -28.48 -39.77
N PHE A 50 9.89 -27.20 -39.99
CA PHE A 50 8.99 -26.24 -40.60
C PHE A 50 8.96 -26.38 -42.12
N PRO A 51 7.87 -25.94 -42.79
CA PRO A 51 7.80 -25.95 -44.24
C PRO A 51 9.00 -25.24 -44.88
N ALA A 52 9.73 -25.96 -45.73
CA ALA A 52 10.97 -25.51 -46.39
C ALA A 52 12.12 -25.12 -45.44
N ALA A 53 12.07 -25.55 -44.17
CA ALA A 53 13.03 -25.18 -43.13
C ALA A 53 13.21 -23.66 -42.97
N GLN A 54 12.14 -22.89 -43.18
CA GLN A 54 12.13 -21.44 -43.12
C GLN A 54 11.35 -20.92 -41.89
N PRO A 55 11.72 -19.74 -41.36
CA PRO A 55 10.94 -19.08 -40.33
C PRO A 55 9.49 -18.88 -40.75
N LEU A 56 8.59 -18.95 -39.77
CA LEU A 56 7.16 -18.95 -40.02
C LEU A 56 6.68 -17.58 -40.51
N LYS A 57 5.96 -17.53 -41.64
CA LYS A 57 5.43 -16.27 -42.22
C LYS A 57 4.47 -15.55 -41.27
N ASN A 58 4.43 -14.23 -41.34
CA ASN A 58 3.54 -13.34 -40.54
C ASN A 58 3.69 -13.52 -39.03
N ARG A 59 4.91 -13.82 -38.58
CA ARG A 59 5.28 -14.00 -37.17
C ARG A 59 6.65 -13.37 -36.95
N LEU A 60 6.86 -12.83 -35.76
CA LEU A 60 8.21 -12.47 -35.32
C LEU A 60 8.86 -13.74 -34.77
N ASN A 61 9.88 -14.25 -35.46
CA ASN A 61 10.50 -15.53 -35.14
C ASN A 61 11.76 -15.30 -34.31
N LEU A 62 11.86 -15.93 -33.14
CA LEU A 62 13.05 -15.93 -32.29
C LEU A 62 13.59 -17.36 -32.18
N ILE A 63 14.87 -17.54 -32.47
CA ILE A 63 15.52 -18.86 -32.46
C ILE A 63 16.59 -18.89 -31.38
N LEU A 64 16.44 -19.79 -30.41
CA LEU A 64 17.44 -20.07 -29.37
C LEU A 64 18.45 -21.11 -29.86
N THR A 65 19.73 -20.75 -29.87
CA THR A 65 20.82 -21.62 -30.33
C THR A 65 22.17 -21.27 -29.71
N THR A 66 22.94 -22.28 -29.30
CA THR A 66 24.33 -22.06 -28.83
C THR A 66 25.31 -21.84 -29.97
N ASP A 67 24.91 -22.11 -31.22
CA ASP A 67 25.71 -21.87 -32.41
C ASP A 67 25.71 -20.36 -32.75
N LYS A 68 26.87 -19.73 -32.62
CA LYS A 68 27.04 -18.28 -32.82
C LYS A 68 27.07 -17.88 -34.29
N ASP A 69 27.33 -18.82 -35.18
CA ASP A 69 27.41 -18.56 -36.62
C ASP A 69 26.08 -18.85 -37.33
N PHE A 70 25.08 -19.32 -36.58
CA PHE A 70 23.77 -19.63 -37.12
C PHE A 70 22.99 -18.37 -37.50
N SER A 71 22.42 -18.37 -38.71
CA SER A 71 21.57 -17.29 -39.22
C SER A 71 20.39 -17.87 -40.00
N ALA A 72 19.21 -17.30 -39.79
CA ALA A 72 17.99 -17.71 -40.48
C ALA A 72 17.04 -16.50 -40.70
N PRO A 73 17.36 -15.56 -41.60
CA PRO A 73 16.51 -14.40 -41.85
C PRO A 73 15.10 -14.82 -42.30
N PRO A 74 14.02 -14.16 -41.83
CA PRO A 74 14.00 -12.94 -41.01
C PRO A 74 13.97 -13.20 -39.49
N ALA A 75 14.31 -14.39 -39.01
CA ALA A 75 14.31 -14.68 -37.58
C ALA A 75 15.43 -13.95 -36.82
N LEU A 76 15.12 -13.54 -35.59
CA LEU A 76 16.10 -13.04 -34.62
C LEU A 76 16.75 -14.23 -33.91
N ILE A 77 18.07 -14.20 -33.79
CA ILE A 77 18.85 -15.28 -33.18
C ILE A 77 19.26 -14.83 -31.78
N VAL A 78 19.11 -15.72 -30.79
CA VAL A 78 19.52 -15.51 -29.40
C VAL A 78 20.32 -16.71 -28.91
N HIS A 79 21.33 -16.46 -28.07
CA HIS A 79 22.33 -17.49 -27.75
C HIS A 79 22.26 -18.06 -26.34
N ASN A 80 21.44 -17.48 -25.49
CA ASN A 80 21.24 -17.94 -24.12
C ASN A 80 19.91 -17.43 -23.56
N LEU A 81 19.48 -18.03 -22.46
CA LEU A 81 18.22 -17.70 -21.81
C LEU A 81 18.16 -16.24 -21.30
N PRO A 82 19.19 -15.67 -20.63
CA PRO A 82 19.20 -14.26 -20.25
C PRO A 82 19.00 -13.29 -21.42
N GLU A 83 19.71 -13.52 -22.53
CA GLU A 83 19.57 -12.72 -23.75
C GLU A 83 18.16 -12.83 -24.35
N LEU A 84 17.61 -14.05 -24.41
CA LEU A 84 16.24 -14.27 -24.85
C LEU A 84 15.23 -13.50 -23.98
N LEU A 85 15.35 -13.58 -22.65
CA LEU A 85 14.42 -12.91 -21.73
C LEU A 85 14.51 -11.39 -21.86
N ALA A 86 15.72 -10.84 -22.01
CA ALA A 86 15.91 -9.41 -22.23
C ALA A 86 15.28 -8.95 -23.55
N LEU A 87 15.51 -9.67 -24.65
CA LEU A 87 14.92 -9.35 -25.95
C LEU A 87 13.38 -9.47 -25.93
N LEU A 88 12.83 -10.52 -25.31
CA LEU A 88 11.39 -10.68 -25.16
C LEU A 88 10.76 -9.52 -24.38
N GLN A 89 11.47 -8.97 -23.40
CA GLN A 89 11.03 -7.81 -22.64
C GLN A 89 11.03 -6.54 -23.50
N GLU A 90 12.08 -6.29 -24.28
CA GLU A 90 12.14 -5.17 -25.24
C GLU A 90 11.01 -5.24 -26.27
N LEU A 91 10.78 -6.44 -26.82
CA LEU A 91 9.71 -6.67 -27.80
C LEU A 91 8.32 -6.47 -27.20
N LYS A 92 8.09 -6.82 -25.93
CA LYS A 92 6.82 -6.52 -25.26
C LYS A 92 6.59 -5.01 -25.09
N LEU A 93 7.63 -4.23 -24.85
CA LEU A 93 7.51 -2.77 -24.77
C LEU A 93 7.17 -2.16 -26.12
N GLN A 94 7.74 -2.71 -27.19
CA GLN A 94 7.51 -2.23 -28.54
C GLN A 94 6.15 -2.70 -29.12
N PHE A 95 5.70 -3.90 -28.73
CA PHE A 95 4.52 -4.57 -29.28
C PHE A 95 3.64 -5.14 -28.16
N ALA A 96 3.04 -4.25 -27.36
CA ALA A 96 2.23 -4.63 -26.19
C ALA A 96 1.03 -5.52 -26.53
N GLU A 97 0.53 -5.47 -27.75
CA GLU A 97 -0.61 -6.26 -28.24
C GLU A 97 -0.25 -7.70 -28.63
N LYS A 98 1.04 -8.02 -28.78
CA LYS A 98 1.49 -9.35 -29.23
C LYS A 98 1.64 -10.31 -28.06
N THR A 99 1.20 -11.55 -28.29
CA THR A 99 1.46 -12.68 -27.39
C THR A 99 2.76 -13.37 -27.78
N ILE A 100 3.48 -13.91 -26.79
CA ILE A 100 4.67 -14.73 -27.01
C ILE A 100 4.26 -16.20 -26.92
N TYR A 101 4.56 -16.96 -27.97
CA TYR A 101 4.32 -18.40 -28.02
C TYR A 101 5.64 -19.17 -28.05
N ILE A 102 5.84 -20.04 -27.07
CA ILE A 102 6.91 -21.02 -27.07
C ILE A 102 6.41 -22.24 -27.84
N ILE A 103 7.05 -22.57 -28.95
CA ILE A 103 6.58 -23.60 -29.89
C ILE A 103 7.57 -24.77 -30.03
N GLY A 104 8.51 -24.88 -29.08
CA GLY A 104 9.41 -26.03 -28.91
C GLY A 104 10.84 -25.79 -29.33
N GLY A 105 11.70 -26.80 -29.39
CA GLY A 105 11.48 -28.20 -29.01
C GLY A 105 11.73 -28.48 -27.53
N ALA A 106 11.95 -29.76 -27.20
CA ALA A 106 12.08 -30.27 -25.84
C ALA A 106 12.97 -29.40 -24.92
N SER A 107 14.19 -29.10 -25.35
CA SER A 107 15.13 -28.29 -24.54
C SER A 107 14.66 -26.86 -24.31
N VAL A 108 13.88 -26.29 -25.23
CA VAL A 108 13.34 -24.93 -25.11
C VAL A 108 12.13 -24.95 -24.19
N TYR A 109 11.26 -25.96 -24.30
CA TYR A 109 10.16 -26.16 -23.35
C TYR A 109 10.69 -26.32 -21.93
N GLU A 110 11.68 -27.18 -21.71
CA GLU A 110 12.27 -27.40 -20.39
C GLU A 110 12.81 -26.10 -19.77
N GLN A 111 13.55 -25.30 -20.56
CA GLN A 111 14.11 -24.04 -20.09
C GLN A 111 13.07 -22.94 -19.85
N LEU A 112 11.99 -22.89 -20.64
CA LEU A 112 11.01 -21.79 -20.62
C LEU A 112 9.73 -22.11 -19.88
N LEU A 113 9.46 -23.38 -19.53
CA LEU A 113 8.28 -23.79 -18.78
C LEU A 113 8.07 -22.97 -17.49
N PRO A 114 9.09 -22.68 -16.66
CA PRO A 114 8.89 -21.88 -15.44
C PRO A 114 8.40 -20.45 -15.69
N TYR A 115 8.64 -19.92 -16.89
CA TYR A 115 8.34 -18.53 -17.26
C TYR A 115 6.99 -18.38 -17.97
N CYS A 116 6.34 -19.49 -18.32
CA CYS A 116 5.07 -19.50 -19.07
C CYS A 116 3.86 -19.42 -18.13
N ASP A 117 2.80 -18.79 -18.62
CA ASP A 117 1.53 -18.58 -17.90
C ASP A 117 0.49 -19.66 -18.26
N GLU A 118 0.52 -20.13 -19.51
CA GLU A 118 -0.48 -21.05 -20.05
C GLU A 118 0.16 -22.05 -21.03
N ILE A 119 -0.36 -23.27 -21.08
CA ILE A 119 -0.01 -24.28 -22.07
C ILE A 119 -1.25 -24.62 -22.87
N LEU A 120 -1.16 -24.47 -24.18
CA LEU A 120 -2.20 -24.81 -25.15
C LEU A 120 -1.89 -26.21 -25.72
N LEU A 121 -2.22 -27.24 -24.95
CA LEU A 121 -1.94 -28.63 -25.28
C LEU A 121 -2.94 -29.19 -26.29
N THR A 122 -2.42 -29.93 -27.27
CA THR A 122 -3.18 -30.91 -28.05
C THR A 122 -2.84 -32.31 -27.52
N GLU A 123 -3.76 -32.91 -26.77
CA GLU A 123 -3.59 -34.26 -26.18
C GLU A 123 -4.04 -35.30 -27.21
N ILE A 124 -3.13 -36.17 -27.63
CA ILE A 124 -3.37 -37.23 -28.61
C ILE A 124 -3.52 -38.56 -27.86
N ASP A 125 -4.66 -39.23 -28.06
CA ASP A 125 -5.05 -40.46 -27.38
C ASP A 125 -4.39 -41.71 -28.03
N THR A 126 -3.07 -41.64 -28.25
CA THR A 126 -2.25 -42.68 -28.89
C THR A 126 -0.86 -42.63 -28.28
N GLU A 127 -0.14 -43.76 -28.31
CA GLU A 127 1.26 -43.84 -27.90
C GLU A 127 2.11 -44.05 -29.15
N PHE A 128 3.12 -43.21 -29.35
CA PHE A 128 4.08 -43.32 -30.43
C PHE A 128 5.48 -43.62 -29.90
N THR A 129 6.36 -44.09 -30.77
CA THR A 129 7.80 -44.07 -30.48
C THR A 129 8.27 -42.62 -30.51
N ALA A 130 8.84 -42.12 -29.41
CA ALA A 130 9.33 -40.75 -29.28
C ALA A 130 10.77 -40.72 -28.73
N ASP A 131 11.57 -39.75 -29.19
CA ASP A 131 12.91 -39.46 -28.66
C ASP A 131 12.99 -38.09 -27.96
N SER A 132 11.94 -37.29 -28.12
CA SER A 132 11.81 -35.94 -27.62
C SER A 132 10.50 -35.83 -26.86
N TYR A 133 10.57 -35.32 -25.64
CA TYR A 133 9.46 -35.30 -24.70
C TYR A 133 9.19 -33.87 -24.23
N PHE A 134 7.91 -33.56 -24.00
CA PHE A 134 7.51 -32.43 -23.19
C PHE A 134 7.67 -32.79 -21.70
N PRO A 135 7.98 -31.85 -20.80
CA PRO A 135 8.01 -32.14 -19.38
C PRO A 135 6.68 -32.73 -18.89
N ASP A 136 6.74 -33.89 -18.24
CA ASP A 136 5.56 -34.55 -17.69
C ASP A 136 4.92 -33.69 -16.58
N LEU A 137 3.68 -33.28 -16.81
CA LEU A 137 2.91 -32.47 -15.84
C LEU A 137 2.01 -33.32 -14.93
N THR A 138 2.06 -34.65 -15.04
CA THR A 138 1.26 -35.56 -14.21
C THR A 138 1.67 -35.40 -12.75
N GLY A 139 0.72 -35.03 -11.90
CA GLY A 139 1.00 -34.74 -10.49
C GLY A 139 1.70 -33.41 -10.23
N SER A 140 1.84 -32.55 -11.25
CA SER A 140 2.35 -31.19 -11.06
C SER A 140 1.42 -30.39 -10.14
N GLU A 141 1.96 -29.86 -9.05
CA GLU A 141 1.22 -28.90 -8.20
C GLU A 141 1.10 -27.51 -8.84
N ASN A 142 1.91 -27.23 -9.87
CA ASN A 142 2.02 -25.90 -10.48
C ASN A 142 1.24 -25.78 -11.79
N TRP A 143 0.69 -26.85 -12.32
CA TRP A 143 -0.01 -26.81 -13.60
C TRP A 143 -1.32 -27.54 -13.45
N HIS A 144 -2.42 -26.82 -13.62
CA HIS A 144 -3.74 -27.41 -13.55
C HIS A 144 -4.38 -27.42 -14.93
N ARG A 145 -5.10 -28.51 -15.24
CA ARG A 145 -5.87 -28.61 -16.48
C ARG A 145 -7.06 -27.65 -16.38
N SER A 146 -7.19 -26.75 -17.35
CA SER A 146 -8.34 -25.89 -17.56
C SER A 146 -8.87 -26.06 -18.99
N ASN A 147 -10.11 -25.64 -19.22
CA ASN A 147 -10.75 -25.61 -20.54
C ASN A 147 -10.57 -26.89 -21.38
N ILE A 148 -11.02 -28.04 -20.85
CA ILE A 148 -10.90 -29.34 -21.52
C ILE A 148 -11.93 -29.42 -22.65
N GLY A 149 -11.44 -29.38 -23.89
CA GLY A 149 -12.26 -29.51 -25.08
C GLY A 149 -12.78 -30.95 -25.28
N PRO A 150 -13.82 -31.12 -26.12
CA PRO A 150 -14.32 -32.44 -26.48
C PRO A 150 -13.28 -33.20 -27.31
N TRP A 151 -13.37 -34.53 -27.25
CA TRP A 151 -12.63 -35.41 -28.14
C TRP A 151 -13.05 -35.18 -29.59
N GLN A 152 -12.05 -35.13 -30.46
CA GLN A 152 -12.14 -35.02 -31.91
C GLN A 152 -11.43 -36.22 -32.54
N GLU A 153 -11.75 -36.52 -33.80
CA GLU A 153 -11.12 -37.61 -34.54
C GLU A 153 -10.75 -37.15 -35.95
N GLU A 154 -9.51 -37.42 -36.36
CA GLU A 154 -9.02 -37.18 -37.72
C GLU A 154 -8.21 -38.40 -38.18
N LYS A 155 -8.64 -39.05 -39.27
CA LYS A 155 -7.94 -40.21 -39.87
C LYS A 155 -7.67 -41.35 -38.86
N GLY A 156 -8.61 -41.62 -37.95
CA GLY A 156 -8.47 -42.65 -36.92
C GLY A 156 -7.62 -42.23 -35.71
N LEU A 157 -7.14 -40.99 -35.66
CA LEU A 157 -6.45 -40.43 -34.50
C LEU A 157 -7.44 -39.63 -33.68
N ARG A 158 -7.54 -39.99 -32.40
CA ARG A 158 -8.37 -39.27 -31.44
C ARG A 158 -7.53 -38.27 -30.67
N TYR A 159 -7.98 -37.01 -30.61
CA TYR A 159 -7.26 -35.93 -29.93
C TYR A 159 -8.22 -34.90 -29.32
N ARG A 160 -7.77 -34.09 -28.37
CA ARG A 160 -8.52 -32.95 -27.85
C ARG A 160 -7.61 -31.79 -27.49
N TYR A 161 -8.19 -30.62 -27.30
CA TYR A 161 -7.47 -29.45 -26.80
C TYR A 161 -7.65 -29.34 -25.29
N ILE A 162 -6.57 -29.07 -24.58
CA ILE A 162 -6.56 -28.84 -23.13
C ILE A 162 -5.72 -27.59 -22.89
N ASN A 163 -6.21 -26.68 -22.07
CA ASN A 163 -5.37 -25.62 -21.56
C ASN A 163 -4.77 -26.08 -20.23
N TYR A 164 -3.54 -25.69 -19.94
CA TYR A 164 -3.04 -25.70 -18.58
C TYR A 164 -2.75 -24.28 -18.16
N GLU A 165 -3.12 -23.95 -16.94
CA GLU A 165 -2.84 -22.67 -16.32
C GLU A 165 -1.81 -22.87 -15.22
N HIS A 166 -0.80 -22.00 -15.23
CA HIS A 166 0.27 -22.04 -14.25
C HIS A 166 -0.24 -21.53 -12.89
N ILE A 167 -0.21 -22.39 -11.88
CA ILE A 167 -0.46 -22.04 -10.49
C ILE A 167 0.90 -21.89 -9.82
N ARG A 168 1.26 -20.67 -9.43
CA ARG A 168 2.44 -20.46 -8.61
C ARG A 168 2.05 -20.40 -7.14
N LYS A 169 2.79 -21.12 -6.31
CA LYS A 169 2.79 -20.93 -4.86
C LYS A 169 3.90 -19.95 -4.52
N LEU A 170 3.69 -18.69 -4.88
CA LEU A 170 4.66 -17.65 -4.58
C LEU A 170 4.78 -17.47 -3.07
N THR A 171 6.01 -17.31 -2.61
CA THR A 171 6.29 -16.86 -1.25
C THR A 171 7.15 -15.62 -1.32
N ILE A 172 7.02 -14.72 -0.35
CA ILE A 172 7.96 -13.62 -0.21
C ILE A 172 8.82 -13.81 1.03
N ARG A 173 10.07 -13.35 0.95
CA ARG A 173 10.98 -13.34 2.10
C ARG A 173 11.66 -11.99 2.17
N ARG A 174 11.83 -11.45 3.38
CA ARG A 174 12.62 -10.24 3.57
C ARG A 174 14.02 -10.45 3.01
N LEU A 175 14.43 -9.54 2.15
CA LEU A 175 15.71 -9.64 1.48
C LEU A 175 16.83 -9.14 2.42
N VAL A 176 17.90 -9.92 2.53
CA VAL A 176 19.08 -9.56 3.32
C VAL A 176 20.32 -9.44 2.44
N LEU A 177 21.34 -8.70 2.90
CA LEU A 177 22.56 -8.43 2.13
C LEU A 177 23.32 -9.69 1.66
N SER A 178 23.10 -10.83 2.32
CA SER A 178 23.65 -12.13 1.90
C SER A 178 23.03 -12.67 0.59
N ASP A 179 21.84 -12.21 0.21
CA ASP A 179 21.09 -12.70 -0.97
C ASP A 179 21.55 -12.06 -2.29
N VAL A 180 22.44 -11.05 -2.24
CA VAL A 180 22.91 -10.28 -3.40
C VAL A 180 23.54 -11.15 -4.49
N SER A 181 24.16 -12.28 -4.13
CA SER A 181 24.76 -13.22 -5.10
C SER A 181 23.72 -13.96 -5.93
N GLN A 182 22.53 -14.23 -5.38
CA GLN A 182 21.41 -14.84 -6.12
C GLN A 182 20.74 -13.81 -7.01
N LEU A 183 20.58 -12.57 -6.54
CA LEU A 183 19.98 -11.48 -7.33
C LEU A 183 20.80 -11.11 -8.57
N ALA A 184 22.13 -11.11 -8.47
CA ALA A 184 22.99 -10.86 -9.62
C ALA A 184 22.78 -11.88 -10.76
N LYS A 185 22.31 -13.10 -10.44
CA LYS A 185 22.02 -14.15 -11.43
C LYS A 185 20.69 -13.95 -12.15
N LEU A 186 19.80 -13.09 -11.63
CA LEU A 186 18.45 -12.89 -12.20
C LEU A 186 18.45 -12.01 -13.45
N GLY A 187 19.54 -11.30 -13.72
CA GLY A 187 19.65 -10.48 -14.94
C GLY A 187 18.59 -9.38 -15.04
N LEU A 188 18.06 -8.90 -13.91
CA LEU A 188 17.03 -7.85 -13.89
C LEU A 188 17.59 -6.56 -14.52
N ILE A 189 16.93 -6.09 -15.58
CA ILE A 189 17.37 -4.90 -16.30
C ILE A 189 17.29 -3.67 -15.38
N GLY A 190 18.36 -2.87 -15.36
CA GLY A 190 18.48 -1.67 -14.52
C GLY A 190 19.09 -1.90 -13.13
N LEU A 191 19.30 -3.15 -12.71
CA LEU A 191 20.11 -3.46 -11.52
C LEU A 191 21.60 -3.50 -11.87
N PRO A 192 22.48 -3.00 -10.99
CA PRO A 192 23.92 -3.13 -11.18
C PRO A 192 24.35 -4.59 -11.30
N THR A 193 25.28 -4.89 -12.21
CA THR A 193 25.69 -6.26 -12.51
C THR A 193 26.69 -6.84 -11.51
N THR A 194 27.35 -6.01 -10.69
CA THR A 194 28.33 -6.47 -9.71
C THR A 194 27.76 -6.52 -8.30
N ALA A 195 28.12 -7.57 -7.55
CA ALA A 195 27.71 -7.73 -6.15
C ALA A 195 28.13 -6.57 -5.23
N LYS A 196 29.17 -5.81 -5.61
CA LYS A 196 29.62 -4.61 -4.89
C LYS A 196 28.67 -3.42 -5.13
N GLN A 197 28.27 -3.19 -6.39
CA GLN A 197 27.34 -2.12 -6.73
C GLN A 197 25.93 -2.42 -6.22
N LEU A 198 25.47 -3.67 -6.31
CA LEU A 198 24.21 -4.10 -5.70
C LEU A 198 24.23 -3.82 -4.20
N ARG A 199 25.26 -4.24 -3.47
CA ARG A 199 25.38 -3.94 -2.02
C ARG A 199 25.31 -2.45 -1.71
N SER A 200 25.95 -1.60 -2.53
CA SER A 200 25.87 -0.15 -2.37
C SER A 200 24.45 0.38 -2.61
N LEU A 201 23.77 -0.09 -3.66
CA LEU A 201 22.40 0.28 -4.00
C LEU A 201 21.42 -0.12 -2.88
N PHE A 202 21.54 -1.35 -2.35
CA PHE A 202 20.75 -1.83 -1.22
C PHE A 202 21.00 -1.01 0.05
N ARG A 203 22.25 -0.61 0.31
CA ARG A 203 22.57 0.27 1.43
C ARG A 203 21.93 1.64 1.29
N ILE A 204 21.89 2.18 0.06
CA ILE A 204 21.22 3.44 -0.25
C ILE A 204 19.71 3.29 -0.06
N TRP A 205 19.07 2.23 -0.56
CA TRP A 205 17.64 1.99 -0.36
C TRP A 205 17.26 1.83 1.12
N ASN A 206 18.12 1.21 1.91
CA ASN A 206 17.92 1.10 3.36
C ASN A 206 18.20 2.41 4.13
N GLN A 207 18.95 3.37 3.56
CA GLN A 207 19.40 4.59 4.27
C GLN A 207 18.78 5.90 3.76
N ALA A 208 18.37 5.99 2.49
CA ALA A 208 18.01 7.24 1.82
C ALA A 208 16.49 7.49 1.72
N ASP A 209 15.66 6.44 1.72
CA ASP A 209 14.22 6.54 1.46
C ASP A 209 13.38 6.19 2.71
N GLY A 210 13.82 6.65 3.90
CA GLY A 210 13.00 6.59 5.12
C GLY A 210 12.67 5.20 5.70
N GLY A 211 13.21 4.10 5.14
CA GLY A 211 12.95 2.74 5.63
C GLY A 211 12.25 1.81 4.64
N SER A 212 12.56 1.93 3.34
CA SER A 212 12.03 1.00 2.32
C SER A 212 12.28 -0.46 2.70
N LEU A 213 11.23 -1.30 2.63
CA LEU A 213 11.33 -2.73 2.89
C LEU A 213 11.48 -3.48 1.56
N LEU A 214 12.42 -4.40 1.53
CA LEU A 214 12.75 -5.17 0.33
C LEU A 214 12.49 -6.65 0.59
N TYR A 215 11.84 -7.30 -0.37
CA TYR A 215 11.51 -8.72 -0.32
C TYR A 215 11.96 -9.40 -1.61
N SER A 216 12.45 -10.63 -1.53
CA SER A 216 12.52 -11.52 -2.68
C SER A 216 11.15 -12.15 -2.91
N ILE A 217 10.77 -12.28 -4.18
CA ILE A 217 9.70 -13.18 -4.61
C ILE A 217 10.35 -14.52 -4.86
N LEU A 218 9.87 -15.57 -4.21
CA LEU A 218 10.34 -16.93 -4.36
C LEU A 218 9.27 -17.80 -5.00
N ASP A 219 9.68 -18.59 -5.97
CA ASP A 219 8.93 -19.75 -6.47
C ASP A 219 9.76 -20.99 -6.13
N ARG A 220 9.23 -21.89 -5.30
CA ARG A 220 9.92 -23.12 -4.84
C ARG A 220 11.30 -22.89 -4.19
N GLY A 221 11.52 -21.71 -3.61
CA GLY A 221 12.79 -21.35 -2.95
C GLY A 221 13.81 -20.70 -3.88
N ASP A 222 13.56 -20.67 -5.18
CA ASP A 222 14.34 -19.89 -6.13
C ASP A 222 13.84 -18.46 -6.16
N VAL A 223 14.77 -17.50 -6.11
CA VAL A 223 14.41 -16.09 -6.22
C VAL A 223 14.03 -15.81 -7.66
N ILE A 224 12.81 -15.36 -7.91
CA ILE A 224 12.30 -15.03 -9.24
C ILE A 224 12.03 -13.55 -9.42
N GLY A 225 12.20 -12.73 -8.38
CA GLY A 225 11.93 -11.31 -8.45
C GLY A 225 12.15 -10.60 -7.13
N LEU A 226 11.82 -9.32 -7.12
CA LEU A 226 11.97 -8.40 -6.01
C LEU A 226 10.67 -7.63 -5.81
N VAL A 227 10.28 -7.43 -4.57
CA VAL A 227 9.26 -6.45 -4.16
C VAL A 227 9.94 -5.37 -3.35
N ARG A 228 9.61 -4.13 -3.64
CA ARG A 228 10.00 -2.96 -2.88
C ARG A 228 8.74 -2.29 -2.34
N ALA A 229 8.67 -2.20 -1.02
CA ALA A 229 7.69 -1.39 -0.31
C ALA A 229 8.35 -0.07 0.11
N VAL A 230 7.79 1.04 -0.33
CA VAL A 230 8.35 2.38 -0.14
C VAL A 230 7.34 3.24 0.59
N GLN A 231 7.79 3.91 1.65
CA GLN A 231 7.06 5.06 2.19
C GLN A 231 7.39 6.28 1.32
N PRO A 232 6.43 7.02 0.77
CA PRO A 232 6.72 8.09 -0.16
C PRO A 232 7.46 9.23 0.52
N VAL A 233 8.25 9.95 -0.27
CA VAL A 233 9.17 11.01 0.17
C VAL A 233 8.45 12.33 0.49
N LEU A 234 7.11 12.33 0.53
CA LEU A 234 6.29 13.51 0.80
C LEU A 234 5.15 13.08 1.72
N ASN A 235 5.25 13.37 3.02
CA ASN A 235 4.20 13.37 4.06
C ASN A 235 2.84 12.83 3.59
N SER A 236 2.79 11.56 3.23
CA SER A 236 1.61 10.89 2.75
C SER A 236 1.69 9.51 3.33
N ASP A 237 0.58 9.09 3.88
CA ASP A 237 0.43 7.77 4.46
C ASP A 237 0.48 6.67 3.39
N LEU A 238 0.84 6.93 2.13
CA LEU A 238 0.68 5.98 1.02
C LEU A 238 1.86 5.03 0.83
N VAL A 239 1.91 3.83 1.38
CA VAL A 239 2.95 2.86 0.98
C VAL A 239 2.82 2.58 -0.52
N CYS A 240 3.93 2.57 -1.25
CA CYS A 240 3.97 2.18 -2.65
C CYS A 240 4.62 0.80 -2.73
N LEU A 241 3.86 -0.20 -3.21
CA LEU A 241 4.43 -1.47 -3.62
C LEU A 241 4.79 -1.40 -5.09
N SER A 242 6.06 -1.69 -5.39
CA SER A 242 6.52 -1.93 -6.75
C SER A 242 7.32 -3.23 -6.77
N TRP A 243 7.17 -4.03 -7.82
CA TRP A 243 7.91 -5.27 -7.97
C TRP A 243 8.51 -5.42 -9.37
N GLN A 244 9.56 -6.23 -9.44
CA GLN A 244 10.26 -6.53 -10.69
C GLN A 244 10.59 -8.02 -10.74
N THR A 245 10.27 -8.65 -11.87
CA THR A 245 10.55 -10.07 -12.12
C THR A 245 10.82 -10.27 -13.61
N PRO A 246 11.71 -11.20 -14.01
CA PRO A 246 11.84 -11.64 -15.40
C PRO A 246 10.75 -12.64 -15.80
N HIS A 247 9.88 -13.05 -14.88
CA HIS A 247 8.78 -13.98 -15.11
C HIS A 247 7.47 -13.19 -15.27
N SER A 248 6.56 -13.65 -16.12
CA SER A 248 5.21 -13.06 -16.18
C SER A 248 4.46 -13.42 -14.89
N LEU A 249 3.76 -12.47 -14.25
CA LEU A 249 2.91 -12.70 -13.08
C LEU A 249 1.45 -12.63 -13.52
N THR A 250 0.64 -13.57 -13.05
CA THR A 250 -0.82 -13.51 -13.20
C THR A 250 -1.42 -12.49 -12.24
N GLN A 251 -2.73 -12.20 -12.37
CA GLN A 251 -3.44 -11.37 -11.38
C GLN A 251 -3.40 -12.01 -9.99
N SER A 252 -3.65 -13.32 -9.91
CA SER A 252 -3.62 -14.08 -8.65
C SER A 252 -2.23 -14.10 -8.01
N ASP A 253 -1.17 -14.16 -8.82
CA ASP A 253 0.22 -14.01 -8.32
C ASP A 253 0.43 -12.65 -7.66
N CYS A 254 -0.05 -11.57 -8.31
CA CYS A 254 0.06 -10.22 -7.79
C CYS A 254 -0.72 -10.05 -6.48
N GLU A 255 -1.96 -10.55 -6.42
CA GLU A 255 -2.80 -10.54 -5.22
C GLU A 255 -2.12 -11.30 -4.06
N SER A 256 -1.58 -12.51 -4.33
CA SER A 256 -0.83 -13.30 -3.35
C SER A 256 0.41 -12.58 -2.83
N ILE A 257 1.16 -11.89 -3.70
CA ILE A 257 2.31 -11.07 -3.28
C ILE A 257 1.86 -9.93 -2.37
N ILE A 258 0.80 -9.20 -2.75
CA ILE A 258 0.26 -8.10 -1.97
C ILE A 258 -0.18 -8.60 -0.59
N ASP A 259 -1.00 -9.65 -0.53
CA ASP A 259 -1.50 -10.22 0.71
C ASP A 259 -0.37 -10.68 1.64
N GLN A 260 0.68 -11.28 1.10
CA GLN A 260 1.83 -11.67 1.90
C GLN A 260 2.62 -10.46 2.42
N VAL A 261 2.79 -9.41 1.61
CA VAL A 261 3.45 -8.18 2.09
C VAL A 261 2.61 -7.54 3.20
N LEU A 262 1.29 -7.53 3.08
CA LEU A 262 0.37 -7.02 4.10
C LEU A 262 0.40 -7.89 5.37
N ASN A 263 0.40 -9.21 5.25
CA ASN A 263 0.48 -10.12 6.40
C ASN A 263 1.79 -10.00 7.18
N ILE A 264 2.92 -9.76 6.50
CA ILE A 264 4.22 -9.53 7.15
C ILE A 264 4.26 -8.15 7.82
N ASN A 265 3.49 -7.19 7.32
CA ASN A 265 3.45 -5.81 7.82
C ASN A 265 2.02 -5.47 8.25
N PRO A 266 1.55 -6.01 9.39
CA PRO A 266 0.16 -5.88 9.83
C PRO A 266 -0.27 -4.43 10.06
N GLU A 267 0.67 -3.47 10.14
CA GLU A 267 0.41 -2.04 10.23
C GLU A 267 -0.23 -1.42 8.96
N PHE A 268 -0.36 -2.16 7.85
CA PHE A 268 -0.93 -1.68 6.58
C PHE A 268 -2.44 -2.03 6.49
N TYR A 269 -3.35 -1.09 6.78
CA TYR A 269 -4.78 -1.40 7.07
C TYR A 269 -5.84 -1.02 6.01
N ARG A 270 -5.50 -0.50 4.81
CA ARG A 270 -6.49 -0.34 3.73
C ARG A 270 -5.88 -0.39 2.31
N LEU A 271 -6.60 -1.05 1.40
CA LEU A 271 -6.26 -1.22 -0.02
C LEU A 271 -7.08 -0.25 -0.89
N GLU A 272 -6.42 0.74 -1.52
CA GLU A 272 -6.97 1.43 -2.69
C GLU A 272 -6.09 1.12 -3.90
N VAL A 273 -6.62 0.30 -4.82
CA VAL A 273 -5.93 -0.06 -6.07
C VAL A 273 -6.23 1.03 -7.09
N ILE A 274 -5.30 1.96 -7.29
CA ILE A 274 -5.41 2.97 -8.34
C ILE A 274 -4.87 2.38 -9.64
N SER A 275 -5.68 2.40 -10.69
CA SER A 275 -5.32 1.83 -11.99
C SER A 275 -4.28 2.70 -12.73
N GLU A 276 -3.50 2.09 -13.64
CA GLU A 276 -2.51 2.80 -14.47
C GLU A 276 -3.10 4.00 -15.24
N GLN A 277 -4.38 3.92 -15.60
CA GLN A 277 -5.10 4.98 -16.32
C GLN A 277 -5.44 6.19 -15.44
N GLU A 278 -5.71 5.98 -14.15
CA GLU A 278 -5.96 7.06 -13.19
C GLU A 278 -4.66 7.77 -12.78
N LEU A 279 -3.52 7.08 -12.86
CA LEU A 279 -2.18 7.60 -12.53
C LEU A 279 -1.65 8.62 -13.56
N VAL A 280 -2.06 8.55 -14.82
CA VAL A 280 -1.58 9.43 -15.91
C VAL A 280 -2.15 10.85 -15.82
N ASN A 281 -3.31 11.03 -15.19
CA ASN A 281 -4.03 12.31 -15.14
C ASN A 281 -3.74 13.17 -13.90
N SER A 282 -2.75 12.80 -13.08
CA SER A 282 -2.48 13.44 -11.78
C SER A 282 -1.02 13.92 -11.67
N GLU A 283 -0.79 15.23 -11.85
CA GLU A 283 0.52 15.86 -11.65
C GLU A 283 1.08 15.61 -10.23
N LYS A 284 0.21 15.55 -9.21
CA LYS A 284 0.59 15.26 -7.81
C LYS A 284 1.20 13.87 -7.62
N VAL A 285 0.76 12.87 -8.38
CA VAL A 285 1.23 11.48 -8.23
C VAL A 285 2.61 11.27 -8.85
N SER A 286 2.94 12.02 -9.92
CA SER A 286 4.27 11.96 -10.57
C SER A 286 5.43 12.35 -9.63
N ALA A 287 5.20 13.29 -8.70
CA ALA A 287 6.20 13.76 -7.74
C ALA A 287 6.41 12.79 -6.56
N ILE A 288 5.34 12.13 -6.10
CA ILE A 288 5.35 11.09 -5.05
C ILE A 288 6.09 9.83 -5.55
N LEU A 289 5.97 9.52 -6.83
CA LEU A 289 6.61 8.38 -7.51
C LEU A 289 8.11 8.58 -7.82
N GLY A 290 8.76 9.59 -7.22
CA GLY A 290 10.20 9.86 -7.21
C GLY A 290 11.08 8.85 -7.95
N THR A 291 11.50 9.25 -9.14
CA THR A 291 12.32 8.53 -10.12
C THR A 291 13.63 7.96 -9.56
N ARG A 292 13.64 6.77 -8.93
CA ARG A 292 14.88 5.97 -8.73
C ARG A 292 14.74 4.45 -8.81
N CYS A 293 13.56 3.92 -9.15
CA CYS A 293 13.45 2.61 -9.80
C CYS A 293 13.09 2.84 -11.27
N GLY A 294 14.14 2.97 -12.10
CA GLY A 294 14.13 2.89 -13.56
C GLY A 294 13.11 3.76 -14.31
N GLN A 295 13.56 4.89 -14.86
CA GLN A 295 12.81 5.71 -15.84
C GLN A 295 12.46 4.97 -17.16
N HIS A 296 12.69 3.65 -17.27
CA HIS A 296 12.57 2.90 -18.52
C HIS A 296 11.95 1.49 -18.43
N PHE A 297 11.27 1.10 -17.35
CA PHE A 297 10.74 -0.29 -17.27
C PHE A 297 9.23 -0.37 -16.98
N PRO A 298 8.53 -1.35 -17.59
CA PRO A 298 7.11 -1.59 -17.34
C PRO A 298 6.97 -2.26 -15.97
N ALA A 299 6.86 -1.44 -14.94
CA ALA A 299 6.56 -1.87 -13.59
C ALA A 299 5.08 -2.25 -13.52
N HIS A 300 4.76 -3.54 -13.49
CA HIS A 300 3.39 -3.97 -13.32
C HIS A 300 2.91 -3.66 -11.89
N CYS A 301 1.88 -2.81 -11.84
CA CYS A 301 1.08 -2.34 -10.71
C CYS A 301 1.81 -1.54 -9.62
N LYS A 302 1.31 -0.32 -9.39
CA LYS A 302 1.66 0.57 -8.28
C LYS A 302 0.43 0.71 -7.41
N THR A 303 0.43 0.09 -6.24
CA THR A 303 -0.68 0.18 -5.28
C THR A 303 -0.27 1.12 -4.15
N LEU A 304 -1.16 2.04 -3.79
CA LEU A 304 -0.97 3.03 -2.73
C LEU A 304 -1.75 2.57 -1.49
N PHE A 305 -1.10 2.50 -0.31
CA PHE A 305 -1.72 1.99 0.92
C PHE A 305 -1.72 3.02 2.03
N ARG A 306 -2.82 3.25 2.75
CA ARG A 306 -2.83 4.08 3.95
C ARG A 306 -2.75 3.20 5.22
N PRO A 307 -1.66 3.22 6.04
CA PRO A 307 -1.67 2.62 7.36
C PRO A 307 -2.49 3.52 8.29
N ASP A 308 -3.59 3.00 8.82
CA ASP A 308 -4.23 3.58 9.98
C ASP A 308 -3.40 3.13 11.19
N ARG A 309 -2.67 4.05 11.81
CA ARG A 309 -1.91 3.72 13.02
C ARG A 309 -2.90 3.43 14.14
N THR A 310 -2.61 2.39 14.92
CA THR A 310 -3.19 2.20 16.24
C THR A 310 -2.95 3.46 17.08
N GLY A 311 -3.93 4.34 17.14
CA GLY A 311 -3.82 5.65 17.75
C GLY A 311 -5.22 6.17 18.06
N LEU A 312 -5.30 7.05 19.06
CA LEU A 312 -6.55 7.62 19.57
C LEU A 312 -7.46 8.10 18.41
N ALA A 313 -8.74 7.71 18.47
CA ALA A 313 -9.75 8.22 17.56
C ALA A 313 -9.79 9.75 17.67
N THR A 314 -9.69 10.45 16.53
CA THR A 314 -9.49 11.91 16.52
C THR A 314 -10.58 12.63 15.74
N ALA A 315 -11.01 13.78 16.25
CA ALA A 315 -11.89 14.71 15.53
C ALA A 315 -11.41 16.16 15.62
N PHE A 316 -11.67 16.91 14.56
CA PHE A 316 -11.34 18.32 14.39
C PHE A 316 -12.62 19.12 14.30
N ILE A 317 -12.82 20.02 15.24
CA ILE A 317 -14.02 20.85 15.36
C ILE A 317 -13.62 22.29 15.05
N PRO A 318 -14.21 22.93 14.04
CA PRO A 318 -13.92 24.32 13.71
C PRO A 318 -14.10 25.24 14.92
N PHE A 319 -13.09 26.02 15.24
CA PHE A 319 -13.10 26.95 16.37
C PHE A 319 -12.91 28.41 15.91
N ARG A 320 -13.88 28.88 15.13
CA ARG A 320 -13.95 30.25 14.59
C ARG A 320 -12.59 30.74 14.05
N SER A 321 -12.11 31.89 14.53
CA SER A 321 -10.88 32.55 14.11
C SER A 321 -9.61 31.93 14.70
N PHE A 322 -9.72 30.93 15.57
CA PHE A 322 -8.57 30.34 16.26
C PHE A 322 -7.99 29.12 15.58
N GLY A 323 -8.77 28.38 14.78
CA GLY A 323 -8.32 27.14 14.12
C GLY A 323 -9.28 25.99 14.41
N TYR A 324 -8.76 24.87 14.92
CA TYR A 324 -9.54 23.70 15.30
C TYR A 324 -9.37 23.36 16.78
N LEU A 325 -10.45 22.90 17.40
CA LEU A 325 -10.37 22.04 18.59
C LEU A 325 -10.13 20.61 18.13
N VAL A 326 -9.16 19.94 18.74
CA VAL A 326 -8.80 18.56 18.44
C VAL A 326 -9.24 17.69 19.60
N LEU A 327 -10.20 16.81 19.35
CA LEU A 327 -10.62 15.76 20.28
C LEU A 327 -9.81 14.49 20.03
N LYS A 328 -9.35 13.86 21.12
CA LYS A 328 -8.75 12.53 21.12
C LYS A 328 -9.59 11.61 22.03
N ALA A 329 -10.00 10.44 21.53
CA ALA A 329 -10.78 9.44 22.24
C ALA A 329 -10.14 8.05 22.17
N LEU A 330 -10.48 7.17 23.12
CA LEU A 330 -10.10 5.76 23.02
C LEU A 330 -10.88 5.11 21.87
N ALA A 331 -10.19 4.35 21.02
CA ALA A 331 -10.85 3.71 19.87
C ALA A 331 -11.89 2.65 20.29
N THR A 332 -11.73 2.06 21.47
CA THR A 332 -12.56 0.96 21.98
C THR A 332 -13.59 1.39 23.03
N GLU A 333 -13.57 2.66 23.46
CA GLU A 333 -14.45 3.17 24.51
C GLU A 333 -14.95 4.57 24.15
N ASP A 334 -16.22 4.85 24.46
CA ASP A 334 -16.84 6.16 24.27
C ASP A 334 -16.40 7.14 25.36
N LYS A 335 -15.10 7.43 25.38
CA LYS A 335 -14.46 8.35 26.32
C LYS A 335 -13.41 9.21 25.63
N VAL A 336 -13.52 10.52 25.84
CA VAL A 336 -12.51 11.50 25.44
C VAL A 336 -11.35 11.45 26.43
N VAL A 337 -10.11 11.42 25.92
CA VAL A 337 -8.89 11.41 26.73
C VAL A 337 -8.04 12.65 26.53
N GLY A 338 -8.32 13.45 25.50
CA GLY A 338 -7.61 14.69 25.22
C GLY A 338 -8.44 15.70 24.45
N ILE A 339 -8.27 16.97 24.80
CA ILE A 339 -8.75 18.13 24.04
C ILE A 339 -7.55 19.08 23.88
N SER A 340 -7.21 19.43 22.64
CA SER A 340 -6.16 20.41 22.35
C SER A 340 -6.63 21.45 21.34
N PHE A 341 -5.85 22.51 21.18
CA PHE A 341 -6.10 23.57 20.22
C PHE A 341 -5.05 23.45 19.12
N TRP A 342 -5.48 23.39 17.87
CA TRP A 342 -4.59 23.50 16.72
C TRP A 342 -4.84 24.85 16.06
N ARG A 343 -3.90 25.78 16.28
CA ARG A 343 -4.12 27.18 15.96
C ARG A 343 -3.79 27.53 14.52
N THR A 344 -4.40 28.59 13.99
CA THR A 344 -4.14 29.08 12.62
C THR A 344 -2.67 29.40 12.33
N ASP A 345 -1.92 29.77 13.36
CA ASP A 345 -0.49 30.11 13.30
C ASP A 345 0.45 28.96 13.69
N GLU A 346 -0.10 27.79 14.04
CA GLU A 346 0.63 26.64 14.56
C GLU A 346 0.89 25.59 13.48
N ILE A 347 2.08 24.99 13.55
CA ILE A 347 2.45 23.80 12.77
C ILE A 347 2.23 22.58 13.64
N LEU A 348 1.41 21.65 13.19
CA LEU A 348 1.15 20.41 13.91
C LEU A 348 2.39 19.49 13.84
N THR A 349 3.02 19.25 14.99
CA THR A 349 4.25 18.44 15.10
C THR A 349 4.01 17.01 15.57
N ASP A 350 2.84 16.75 16.17
CA ASP A 350 2.38 15.41 16.52
C ASP A 350 2.08 14.64 15.22
N SER A 351 2.85 13.58 14.94
CA SER A 351 2.78 12.85 13.68
C SER A 351 1.41 12.20 13.44
N ASP A 352 0.77 11.74 14.51
CA ASP A 352 -0.48 10.99 14.41
C ASP A 352 -1.64 11.96 14.17
N LEU A 353 -1.63 13.10 14.86
CA LEU A 353 -2.57 14.18 14.57
C LEU A 353 -2.40 14.79 13.18
N LEU A 354 -1.16 14.94 12.70
CA LEU A 354 -0.87 15.49 11.37
C LEU A 354 -1.42 14.59 10.28
N SER A 355 -1.16 13.29 10.36
CA SER A 355 -1.75 12.28 9.47
C SER A 355 -3.29 12.36 9.45
N ALA A 356 -3.93 12.46 10.61
CA ALA A 356 -5.39 12.58 10.71
C ALA A 356 -5.92 13.89 10.08
N ALA A 357 -5.25 15.02 10.32
CA ALA A 357 -5.63 16.31 9.75
C ALA A 357 -5.45 16.34 8.22
N GLU A 358 -4.33 15.80 7.72
CA GLU A 358 -4.06 15.64 6.29
C GLU A 358 -5.09 14.73 5.62
N HIS A 359 -5.55 13.65 6.30
CA HIS A 359 -6.61 12.78 5.80
C HIS A 359 -7.87 13.55 5.43
N LEU A 360 -8.27 14.45 6.34
CA LEU A 360 -9.52 15.17 6.29
C LEU A 360 -9.41 16.44 5.43
N GLY A 361 -8.24 16.69 4.81
CA GLY A 361 -7.98 17.88 4.01
C GLY A 361 -7.87 19.16 4.84
N LEU A 362 -7.51 19.04 6.11
CA LEU A 362 -7.48 20.14 7.07
C LEU A 362 -6.08 20.72 7.28
N ALA A 363 -5.03 20.12 6.72
CA ALA A 363 -3.64 20.58 6.84
C ALA A 363 -3.07 21.01 5.49
N ASP A 364 -2.27 22.08 5.47
CA ASP A 364 -1.43 22.46 4.34
C ASP A 364 -0.13 21.65 4.30
N ASN A 365 0.68 21.86 3.26
CA ASN A 365 1.96 21.15 3.08
C ASN A 365 2.99 21.38 4.21
N ASN A 366 2.75 22.37 5.08
CA ASN A 366 3.60 22.69 6.23
C ASN A 366 2.96 22.28 7.55
N GLY A 367 1.84 21.54 7.55
CA GLY A 367 1.12 21.12 8.74
C GLY A 367 0.34 22.25 9.44
N ARG A 368 0.01 23.33 8.73
CA ARG A 368 -0.85 24.42 9.24
C ARG A 368 -2.31 24.16 8.90
N PRO A 369 -3.27 24.64 9.70
CA PRO A 369 -4.67 24.34 9.44
C PRO A 369 -5.21 25.10 8.23
N ILE A 370 -5.91 24.38 7.37
CA ILE A 370 -6.77 24.89 6.30
C ILE A 370 -8.17 25.03 6.91
N ILE A 371 -8.66 26.27 7.01
CA ILE A 371 -10.01 26.53 7.51
C ILE A 371 -10.99 26.37 6.37
N LEU A 372 -11.76 25.28 6.41
CA LEU A 372 -12.82 25.02 5.44
C LEU A 372 -14.05 25.84 5.86
N ASN A 373 -14.54 26.72 4.99
CA ASN A 373 -15.63 27.68 5.25
C ASN A 373 -17.03 27.03 5.41
N ALA A 374 -17.11 25.78 5.85
CA ALA A 374 -18.37 25.10 6.12
C ALA A 374 -18.81 25.34 7.58
N ASP A 375 -20.09 25.67 7.72
CA ASP A 375 -20.92 25.75 8.90
C ASP A 375 -20.66 24.63 9.92
N GLN A 376 -19.81 24.91 10.92
CA GLN A 376 -19.59 24.11 12.14
C GLN A 376 -19.38 22.60 11.91
N THR A 377 -18.96 22.19 10.71
CA THR A 377 -18.85 20.78 10.35
C THR A 377 -17.73 20.14 11.16
N ILE A 378 -18.05 19.06 11.88
CA ILE A 378 -17.08 18.28 12.64
C ILE A 378 -16.43 17.26 11.71
N TYR A 379 -15.10 17.26 11.65
CA TYR A 379 -14.32 16.35 10.84
C TYR A 379 -13.74 15.26 11.73
N ALA A 380 -14.32 14.06 11.71
CA ALA A 380 -13.89 12.93 12.51
C ALA A 380 -13.30 11.82 11.63
N GLY A 381 -12.27 11.13 12.13
CA GLY A 381 -11.82 9.87 11.54
C GLY A 381 -12.88 8.77 11.65
N GLU A 382 -12.71 7.67 10.92
CA GLU A 382 -13.70 6.58 10.89
C GLU A 382 -13.79 5.81 12.23
N LEU A 383 -12.69 5.74 12.98
CA LEU A 383 -12.68 5.14 14.31
C LEU A 383 -13.53 5.95 15.28
N ASN A 384 -14.51 5.30 15.92
CA ASN A 384 -15.45 5.88 16.88
C ASN A 384 -16.11 7.20 16.41
N ARG A 385 -16.39 7.27 15.10
CA ARG A 385 -16.85 8.49 14.42
C ARG A 385 -18.12 9.08 15.03
N ASP A 386 -19.12 8.23 15.28
CA ASP A 386 -20.42 8.67 15.78
C ASP A 386 -20.31 9.31 17.17
N TYR A 387 -19.53 8.70 18.07
CA TYR A 387 -19.24 9.25 19.39
C TYR A 387 -18.47 10.57 19.29
N LEU A 388 -17.44 10.63 18.43
CA LEU A 388 -16.65 11.85 18.25
C LEU A 388 -17.48 13.01 17.69
N ILE A 389 -18.39 12.74 16.76
CA ILE A 389 -19.34 13.72 16.24
C ILE A 389 -20.27 14.17 17.37
N GLN A 390 -20.80 13.26 18.17
CA GLN A 390 -21.64 13.60 19.33
C GLN A 390 -20.90 14.48 20.34
N ALA A 391 -19.68 14.08 20.76
CA ALA A 391 -18.86 14.84 21.68
C ALA A 391 -18.46 16.21 21.11
N GLY A 392 -18.19 16.30 19.80
CA GLY A 392 -17.92 17.56 19.13
C GLY A 392 -19.14 18.49 19.10
N ASN A 393 -20.34 17.94 18.90
CA ASN A 393 -21.59 18.70 18.98
C ASN A 393 -21.83 19.24 20.39
N ASP A 394 -21.51 18.46 21.43
CA ASP A 394 -21.60 18.91 22.82
C ASP A 394 -20.63 20.05 23.13
N LEU A 395 -19.42 20.04 22.55
CA LEU A 395 -18.51 21.19 22.61
C LEU A 395 -19.05 22.40 21.85
N LEU A 396 -19.60 22.23 20.65
CA LEU A 396 -20.19 23.33 19.88
C LEU A 396 -21.40 23.96 20.59
N ASN A 397 -22.21 23.16 21.28
CA ASN A 397 -23.32 23.63 22.11
C ASN A 397 -22.83 24.53 23.26
N TYR A 398 -21.76 24.11 23.94
CA TYR A 398 -21.11 24.93 24.97
C TYR A 398 -20.53 26.22 24.38
N LEU A 399 -19.80 26.13 23.26
CA LEU A 399 -19.17 27.29 22.60
C LEU A 399 -20.19 28.28 22.01
N SER A 400 -21.43 27.84 21.83
CA SER A 400 -22.56 28.68 21.41
C SER A 400 -23.33 29.28 22.59
N GLY A 401 -22.92 29.00 23.83
CA GLY A 401 -23.56 29.51 25.05
C GLY A 401 -24.91 28.85 25.35
N ASN A 402 -25.19 27.68 24.78
CA ASN A 402 -26.47 26.97 24.99
C ASN A 402 -26.47 26.12 26.28
N VAL A 403 -25.29 25.73 26.78
CA VAL A 403 -25.11 24.95 28.01
C VAL A 403 -23.93 25.48 28.83
N ALA A 404 -23.98 25.29 30.15
CA ALA A 404 -22.93 25.73 31.08
C ALA A 404 -21.69 24.80 31.11
N SER A 405 -21.83 23.56 30.63
CA SER A 405 -20.75 22.58 30.55
C SER A 405 -21.05 21.54 29.46
N PRO A 406 -20.03 21.07 28.70
CA PRO A 406 -20.20 19.98 27.75
C PRO A 406 -20.55 18.65 28.43
N SER A 407 -21.48 17.88 27.86
CA SER A 407 -21.91 16.57 28.39
C SER A 407 -21.12 15.42 27.77
N ILE A 408 -19.82 15.36 28.05
CA ILE A 408 -18.89 14.41 27.40
C ILE A 408 -18.31 13.43 28.42
N GLN A 409 -18.33 12.14 28.10
CA GLN A 409 -17.65 11.12 28.91
C GLN A 409 -16.14 11.18 28.69
N TYR A 410 -15.35 11.09 29.75
CA TYR A 410 -13.91 11.26 29.65
C TYR A 410 -13.11 10.35 30.58
N GLU A 411 -11.83 10.16 30.25
CA GLU A 411 -10.88 9.41 31.07
C GLU A 411 -9.53 10.14 31.18
N LEU A 412 -8.98 10.16 32.40
CA LEU A 412 -7.70 10.79 32.71
C LEU A 412 -6.59 9.74 32.78
N LEU A 413 -5.96 9.43 31.64
CA LEU A 413 -4.97 8.35 31.51
C LEU A 413 -3.73 8.54 32.41
N HIS A 414 -3.23 9.78 32.52
CA HIS A 414 -2.00 10.08 33.27
C HIS A 414 -2.18 11.32 34.14
N SER A 415 -2.48 11.11 35.43
CA SER A 415 -2.64 12.21 36.39
C SER A 415 -2.15 11.86 37.79
N THR A 416 -1.56 12.85 38.46
CA THR A 416 -1.16 12.76 39.86
C THR A 416 -2.34 13.00 40.80
N LYS A 417 -2.23 12.54 42.05
CA LYS A 417 -3.25 12.81 43.09
C LYS A 417 -3.45 14.30 43.36
N PHE A 418 -2.42 15.12 43.15
CA PHE A 418 -2.50 16.57 43.31
C PHE A 418 -3.24 17.21 42.14
N GLN A 419 -2.87 16.87 40.90
CA GLN A 419 -3.58 17.34 39.69
C GLN A 419 -5.07 17.02 39.74
N ARG A 420 -5.45 15.79 40.11
CA ARG A 420 -6.87 15.41 40.23
C ARG A 420 -7.63 16.29 41.23
N ARG A 421 -7.05 16.60 42.39
CA ARG A 421 -7.66 17.51 43.38
C ARG A 421 -7.81 18.92 42.83
N VAL A 422 -6.77 19.45 42.18
CA VAL A 422 -6.84 20.77 41.54
C VAL A 422 -7.92 20.82 40.47
N TRP A 423 -7.99 19.82 39.59
CA TRP A 423 -9.00 19.78 38.52
C TRP A 423 -10.42 19.66 39.07
N GLN A 424 -10.63 18.92 40.17
CA GLN A 424 -11.91 18.88 40.88
C GLN A 424 -12.35 20.26 41.38
N GLU A 425 -11.44 21.01 42.03
CA GLU A 425 -11.73 22.38 42.48
C GLU A 425 -12.01 23.34 41.31
N ILE A 426 -11.32 23.16 40.18
CA ILE A 426 -11.55 23.96 38.96
C ILE A 426 -12.92 23.68 38.37
N MET A 427 -13.35 22.41 38.30
CA MET A 427 -14.69 22.05 37.81
C MET A 427 -15.81 22.61 38.69
N ALA A 428 -15.55 22.88 39.97
CA ALA A 428 -16.51 23.48 40.89
C ALA A 428 -16.67 25.01 40.71
N ILE A 429 -15.82 25.67 39.92
CA ILE A 429 -15.97 27.10 39.63
C ILE A 429 -17.21 27.29 38.73
N PRO A 430 -18.23 28.08 39.13
CA PRO A 430 -19.43 28.27 38.32
C PRO A 430 -19.16 28.88 36.94
N TYR A 431 -20.03 28.60 35.97
CA TYR A 431 -20.00 29.21 34.65
C TYR A 431 -20.15 30.74 34.75
N GLY A 432 -19.29 31.49 34.07
CA GLY A 432 -19.24 32.95 34.13
C GLY A 432 -18.62 33.49 35.42
N SER A 433 -17.97 32.64 36.22
CA SER A 433 -17.22 33.01 37.43
C SER A 433 -15.75 32.63 37.33
N THR A 434 -14.90 33.29 38.12
CA THR A 434 -13.47 33.06 38.14
C THR A 434 -12.95 32.79 39.55
N ALA A 435 -11.84 32.08 39.67
CA ALA A 435 -11.08 31.93 40.91
C ALA A 435 -9.61 32.25 40.68
N THR A 436 -8.88 32.69 41.69
CA THR A 436 -7.43 32.90 41.58
C THR A 436 -6.66 31.62 41.84
N TYR A 437 -5.43 31.51 41.31
CA TYR A 437 -4.54 30.39 41.61
C TYR A 437 -4.33 30.20 43.13
N GLU A 438 -4.29 31.30 43.89
CA GLU A 438 -4.15 31.29 45.36
C GLU A 438 -5.41 30.75 46.04
N GLN A 439 -6.60 31.12 45.56
CA GLN A 439 -7.87 30.59 46.08
C GLN A 439 -7.99 29.08 45.84
N ILE A 440 -7.57 28.59 44.66
CA ILE A 440 -7.55 27.15 44.38
C ILE A 440 -6.50 26.45 45.26
N ALA A 441 -5.30 27.03 45.41
CA ALA A 441 -4.27 26.51 46.29
C ALA A 441 -4.80 26.33 47.73
N ALA A 442 -5.47 27.34 48.28
CA ALA A 442 -6.04 27.30 49.62
C ALA A 442 -7.10 26.20 49.84
N ARG A 443 -7.75 25.71 48.77
CA ARG A 443 -8.74 24.62 48.83
C ARG A 443 -8.11 23.24 48.72
N VAL A 444 -6.98 23.11 48.01
CA VAL A 444 -6.35 21.80 47.73
C VAL A 444 -5.26 21.39 48.72
N VAL A 445 -4.68 22.33 49.48
CA VAL A 445 -3.67 22.05 50.49
C VAL A 445 -4.09 22.47 51.90
N PRO A 446 -3.57 21.81 52.96
CA PRO A 446 -3.89 22.18 54.34
C PRO A 446 -3.55 23.64 54.66
N ALA A 447 -4.28 24.24 55.61
CA ALA A 447 -4.08 25.62 56.06
C ALA A 447 -2.68 25.89 56.67
N THR A 448 -1.96 24.83 57.04
CA THR A 448 -0.60 24.90 57.60
C THR A 448 0.49 25.12 56.53
N GLU A 449 0.16 25.01 55.25
CA GLU A 449 1.11 25.15 54.15
C GLU A 449 1.08 26.55 53.51
N ASN A 450 2.20 26.98 52.92
CA ASN A 450 2.28 28.28 52.26
C ASN A 450 1.54 28.26 50.91
N HIS A 451 0.29 28.73 50.90
CA HIS A 451 -0.59 28.74 49.72
C HIS A 451 -0.02 29.51 48.53
N GLN A 452 0.85 30.50 48.78
CA GLN A 452 1.50 31.27 47.71
C GLN A 452 2.50 30.43 46.90
N ASN A 453 3.19 29.48 47.55
CA ASN A 453 4.05 28.52 46.86
C ASN A 453 3.25 27.51 46.04
N TYR A 454 2.05 27.14 46.53
CA TYR A 454 1.17 26.21 45.84
C TYR A 454 0.43 26.82 44.64
N ALA A 455 0.24 28.14 44.58
CA ALA A 455 -0.32 28.80 43.41
C ALA A 455 0.46 28.47 42.12
N ARG A 456 1.79 28.36 42.19
CA ARG A 456 2.63 27.91 41.06
C ARG A 456 2.38 26.44 40.70
N ALA A 457 2.23 25.58 41.70
CA ALA A 457 1.90 24.17 41.48
C ALA A 457 0.51 23.98 40.85
N VAL A 458 -0.48 24.78 41.26
CA VAL A 458 -1.80 24.88 40.61
C VAL A 458 -1.64 25.33 39.16
N GLY A 459 -0.81 26.34 38.90
CA GLY A 459 -0.47 26.78 37.53
C GLY A 459 0.06 25.64 36.65
N ASN A 460 0.99 24.84 37.18
CA ASN A 460 1.51 23.67 36.47
C ASN A 460 0.43 22.59 36.26
N ALA A 461 -0.48 22.39 37.22
CA ALA A 461 -1.61 21.48 37.06
C ALA A 461 -2.61 21.97 35.99
N CYS A 462 -2.84 23.29 35.89
CA CYS A 462 -3.63 23.88 34.81
C CYS A 462 -2.97 23.68 33.44
N ALA A 463 -1.65 23.86 33.34
CA ALA A 463 -0.89 23.65 32.10
C ALA A 463 -0.90 22.18 31.66
N ALA A 464 -0.93 21.25 32.61
CA ALA A 464 -0.99 19.81 32.35
C ALA A 464 -2.43 19.27 32.16
N ASN A 465 -3.43 20.15 32.08
CA ASN A 465 -4.83 19.74 31.88
C ASN A 465 -5.02 19.11 30.49
N PRO A 466 -5.35 17.80 30.39
CA PRO A 466 -5.56 17.17 29.10
C PRO A 466 -6.93 17.47 28.49
N LEU A 467 -7.88 18.02 29.26
CA LEU A 467 -9.27 18.21 28.85
C LEU A 467 -9.73 19.66 29.11
N PRO A 468 -9.11 20.69 28.51
CA PRO A 468 -9.66 22.04 28.51
C PRO A 468 -11.13 22.03 28.04
N LEU A 469 -11.93 22.99 28.52
CA LEU A 469 -13.40 23.09 28.35
C LEU A 469 -14.22 22.12 29.22
N ILE A 470 -13.81 20.86 29.36
CA ILE A 470 -14.42 19.93 30.34
C ILE A 470 -13.92 20.27 31.75
N ILE A 471 -12.59 20.42 31.89
CA ILE A 471 -11.94 20.98 33.07
C ILE A 471 -11.65 22.44 32.73
N PRO A 472 -12.47 23.41 33.20
CA PRO A 472 -12.49 24.79 32.71
C PRO A 472 -11.36 25.63 33.32
N CYS A 473 -10.10 25.27 33.06
CA CYS A 473 -8.94 25.95 33.62
C CYS A 473 -8.77 27.41 33.15
N HIS A 474 -9.51 27.83 32.10
CA HIS A 474 -9.63 29.24 31.70
C HIS A 474 -10.27 30.11 32.79
N ARG A 475 -11.08 29.53 33.70
CA ARG A 475 -11.68 30.24 34.86
C ARG A 475 -10.68 30.57 35.97
N VAL A 476 -9.45 30.06 35.91
CA VAL A 476 -8.42 30.33 36.92
C VAL A 476 -7.53 31.50 36.49
N ILE A 477 -7.49 32.59 37.25
CA ILE A 477 -6.80 33.84 36.87
C ILE A 477 -5.75 34.30 37.90
N GLY A 478 -4.91 35.28 37.53
CA GLY A 478 -3.90 35.88 38.40
C GLY A 478 -4.49 36.76 39.52
N LYS A 479 -3.63 37.21 40.45
CA LYS A 479 -4.04 37.91 41.69
C LYS A 479 -4.69 39.29 41.50
N ASP A 480 -4.65 39.88 40.31
CA ASP A 480 -5.23 41.19 40.00
C ASP A 480 -6.09 41.16 38.74
N SER A 481 -6.85 40.07 38.55
CA SER A 481 -7.62 39.79 37.34
C SER A 481 -6.79 39.68 36.05
N ASN A 482 -5.46 39.57 36.17
CA ASN A 482 -4.57 39.34 35.04
C ASN A 482 -4.79 37.95 34.45
N LEU A 483 -5.02 37.91 33.13
CA LEU A 483 -5.05 36.66 32.37
C LEU A 483 -3.63 36.20 32.11
N VAL A 484 -3.24 35.11 32.77
CA VAL A 484 -1.94 34.46 32.59
C VAL A 484 -2.17 32.98 32.32
N GLY A 485 -1.35 32.38 31.45
CA GLY A 485 -1.25 30.94 31.23
C GLY A 485 -2.53 30.23 30.78
N PHE A 486 -2.50 29.68 29.56
CA PHE A 486 -3.53 28.76 29.05
C PHE A 486 -2.91 27.92 27.93
N SER A 487 -3.24 26.63 27.88
CA SER A 487 -2.71 25.72 26.85
C SER A 487 -3.10 26.15 25.43
N GLY A 488 -4.27 26.77 25.27
CA GLY A 488 -4.71 27.33 23.99
C GLY A 488 -4.25 28.77 23.70
N GLY A 489 -3.55 29.44 24.62
CA GLY A 489 -3.22 30.87 24.51
C GLY A 489 -4.17 31.79 25.29
N VAL A 490 -3.65 32.97 25.67
CA VAL A 490 -4.38 33.92 26.53
C VAL A 490 -5.58 34.55 25.81
N ASP A 491 -5.50 34.68 24.50
CA ASP A 491 -6.59 35.14 23.61
C ASP A 491 -7.79 34.18 23.63
N ILE A 492 -7.56 32.87 23.57
CA ILE A 492 -8.63 31.87 23.70
C ILE A 492 -9.21 31.91 25.12
N LYS A 493 -8.36 32.08 26.15
CA LYS A 493 -8.82 32.21 27.54
C LYS A 493 -9.77 33.40 27.73
N ASP A 494 -9.40 34.56 27.18
CA ASP A 494 -10.23 35.77 27.19
C ASP A 494 -11.56 35.54 26.45
N TYR A 495 -11.50 34.97 25.25
CA TYR A 495 -12.70 34.62 24.47
C TYR A 495 -13.67 33.73 25.27
N LEU A 496 -13.17 32.67 25.90
CA LEU A 496 -13.99 31.75 26.68
C LEU A 496 -14.62 32.45 27.89
N LEU A 497 -13.86 33.27 28.62
CA LEU A 497 -14.41 34.01 29.76
C LEU A 497 -15.51 34.98 29.34
N ASN A 498 -15.30 35.74 28.28
CA ASN A 498 -16.31 36.67 27.76
C ASN A 498 -17.57 35.93 27.28
N LEU A 499 -17.40 34.82 26.54
CA LEU A 499 -18.50 33.94 26.14
C LEU A 499 -19.33 33.50 27.36
N GLU A 500 -18.67 33.06 28.43
CA GLU A 500 -19.37 32.62 29.63
C GLU A 500 -20.07 33.76 30.37
N MET A 501 -19.40 34.91 30.53
CA MET A 501 -19.95 36.06 31.23
C MET A 501 -21.19 36.64 30.53
N GLU A 502 -21.17 36.70 29.20
CA GLU A 502 -22.32 37.15 28.39
C GLU A 502 -23.51 36.20 28.51
N ASN A 503 -23.26 34.88 28.50
CA ASN A 503 -24.33 33.88 28.52
C ASN A 503 -24.77 33.45 29.93
N ALA A 504 -24.02 33.79 30.98
CA ALA A 504 -24.38 33.46 32.36
C ALA A 504 -25.77 34.00 32.74
N GLN A 505 -26.10 35.23 32.33
CA GLN A 505 -27.41 35.82 32.57
C GLN A 505 -28.53 35.12 31.77
N LYS A 506 -28.24 34.62 30.58
CA LYS A 506 -29.18 33.90 29.71
C LYS A 506 -29.57 32.55 30.32
N LEU A 507 -28.60 31.84 30.89
CA LEU A 507 -28.80 30.51 31.50
C LEU A 507 -29.42 30.59 32.92
N LEU A 508 -29.38 31.76 33.58
CA LEU A 508 -30.00 31.99 34.89
C LEU A 508 -31.49 32.38 34.83
N ARG A 509 -32.03 32.71 33.64
CA ARG A 509 -33.48 32.99 33.51
C ARG A 509 -34.26 31.67 33.63
N PRO A 510 -35.26 31.56 34.53
CA PRO A 510 -36.12 30.39 34.58
C PRO A 510 -36.78 30.19 33.22
N ILE A 511 -36.89 28.94 32.78
CA ILE A 511 -37.72 28.55 31.63
C ILE A 511 -39.18 28.81 32.02
N ASN A 512 -39.65 30.02 31.78
CA ASN A 512 -41.06 30.40 31.77
C ASN A 512 -41.17 31.73 31.04
N GLU A 513 -41.44 31.65 29.73
CA GLU A 513 -42.35 32.53 28.98
C GLU A 513 -42.80 31.82 27.71
#